data_AF-A0A673GNZ4-F1
#
_entry.id   AF-A0A673GNZ4-F1
#
_cell.length_a   1.000
_cell.length_b   1.000
_cell.length_c   1.000
_cell.angle_alpha   90.00
_cell.angle_beta   90.00
_cell.angle_gamma   90.00
#
_symmetry.space_group_name_H-M   'P 1'
#
loop_
_entity.id
_entity.type
_entity.pdbx_description
1 polymer ?
#
loop_
_entity_poly.entity_id
_entity_poly.type
_entity_poly.pdbx_seq_one_letter_code
_entity_poly.pdbx_strand_id
1 'polypeptide(L)'
;MRDDKEVTADVTSIEELADGDWYYQIHSHLEYFPKPGEKVSCVVEHASSHKPTIYHWDPFLEDFDRNKLITGVAGLVLGVVIKVHRLVLYTVL
;
A
#
# COMPACT_ATOMS: atom_id res chain seq x y z
N MET A 1 -6.49 -6.83 -13.68
CA MET A 1 -5.65 -7.28 -14.82
C MET A 1 -4.22 -7.53 -14.34
N ARG A 2 -3.58 -8.52 -14.96
CA ARG A 2 -2.16 -8.86 -14.80
C ARG A 2 -1.54 -8.89 -16.18
N ASP A 3 -0.56 -8.03 -16.44
CA ASP A 3 0.12 -7.89 -17.74
C ASP A 3 -0.89 -7.81 -18.92
N ASP A 4 -1.86 -6.90 -18.79
CA ASP A 4 -2.95 -6.64 -19.75
C ASP A 4 -3.91 -7.82 -19.98
N LYS A 5 -3.86 -8.86 -19.14
CA LYS A 5 -4.80 -9.98 -19.15
C LYS A 5 -5.74 -9.94 -17.95
N GLU A 6 -6.99 -10.30 -18.18
CA GLU A 6 -7.97 -10.44 -17.11
C GLU A 6 -7.64 -11.67 -16.24
N VAL A 7 -7.80 -11.53 -14.91
CA VAL A 7 -7.56 -12.58 -13.93
C VAL A 7 -8.77 -12.65 -13.01
N THR A 8 -9.40 -13.82 -12.92
CA THR A 8 -10.60 -14.07 -12.11
C THR A 8 -10.42 -15.17 -11.07
N ALA A 9 -9.40 -16.02 -11.20
CA ALA A 9 -9.22 -17.21 -10.35
C ALA A 9 -8.89 -16.89 -8.89
N ASP A 10 -8.20 -15.78 -8.64
CA ASP A 10 -7.69 -15.38 -7.31
C ASP A 10 -8.26 -14.02 -6.85
N VAL A 11 -9.32 -13.55 -7.50
CA VAL A 11 -9.98 -12.28 -7.17
C VAL A 11 -11.22 -12.57 -6.33
N THR A 12 -11.24 -12.04 -5.11
CA THR A 12 -12.44 -12.04 -4.26
C THR A 12 -13.03 -10.63 -4.25
N SER A 13 -14.24 -10.50 -4.78
CA SER A 13 -15.01 -9.25 -4.72
C SER A 13 -16.05 -9.34 -3.61
N ILE A 14 -16.11 -8.33 -2.75
CA ILE A 14 -17.16 -8.19 -1.75
C ILE A 14 -18.40 -7.59 -2.43
N GLU A 15 -19.60 -8.06 -2.06
CA GLU A 15 -20.87 -7.50 -2.52
C GLU A 15 -20.99 -6.00 -2.19
N GLU A 16 -21.83 -5.28 -2.93
CA GLU A 16 -22.03 -3.84 -2.80
C GLU A 16 -22.36 -3.44 -1.35
N LEU A 17 -21.48 -2.67 -0.72
CA LEU A 17 -21.71 -2.10 0.59
C LEU A 17 -22.31 -0.69 0.45
N ALA A 18 -23.50 -0.50 0.99
CA ALA A 18 -24.13 0.82 1.06
C ALA A 18 -23.43 1.67 2.14
N ASP A 19 -23.01 2.88 1.76
CA ASP A 19 -22.29 3.82 2.64
C ASP A 19 -23.24 4.71 3.46
N GLY A 20 -24.55 4.49 3.35
CA GLY A 20 -25.60 5.27 4.05
C GLY A 20 -25.99 6.58 3.36
N ASP A 21 -25.11 7.16 2.53
CA ASP A 21 -25.33 8.45 1.84
C ASP A 21 -25.63 8.29 0.33
N TRP A 22 -26.27 7.18 -0.05
CA TRP A 22 -26.61 6.82 -1.45
C TRP A 22 -25.40 6.51 -2.34
N TYR A 23 -24.23 6.35 -1.71
CA TYR A 23 -23.04 5.80 -2.32
C TYR A 23 -22.93 4.31 -2.03
N TYR A 24 -22.34 3.59 -2.97
CA TYR A 24 -22.06 2.17 -2.87
C TYR A 24 -20.56 1.97 -3.04
N GLN A 25 -20.00 1.03 -2.29
CA GLN A 25 -18.61 0.63 -2.37
C GLN A 25 -18.50 -0.84 -2.73
N ILE A 26 -17.57 -1.16 -3.63
CA ILE A 26 -17.23 -2.52 -4.02
C ILE A 26 -15.73 -2.67 -3.84
N HIS A 27 -15.32 -3.63 -3.03
CA HIS A 27 -13.91 -3.94 -2.81
C HIS A 27 -13.56 -5.25 -3.51
N SER A 28 -12.53 -5.21 -4.36
CA SER A 28 -11.97 -6.39 -5.00
C SER A 28 -10.56 -6.61 -4.48
N HIS A 29 -10.32 -7.79 -3.93
CA HIS A 29 -9.05 -8.22 -3.40
C HIS A 29 -8.44 -9.26 -4.33
N LEU A 30 -7.18 -9.07 -4.71
CA LEU A 30 -6.40 -10.03 -5.47
C LEU A 30 -5.34 -10.63 -4.54
N GLU A 31 -5.47 -11.90 -4.22
CA GLU A 31 -4.41 -12.65 -3.54
C GLU A 31 -3.40 -13.14 -4.59
N TYR A 32 -2.16 -12.68 -4.51
CA TYR A 32 -1.15 -13.09 -5.49
C TYR A 32 0.27 -13.04 -4.92
N PHE A 33 1.16 -13.80 -5.56
CA PHE A 33 2.60 -13.72 -5.33
C PHE A 33 3.23 -12.81 -6.39
N PRO A 34 3.71 -11.61 -6.01
CA PRO A 34 4.26 -10.65 -6.96
C PRO A 34 5.53 -11.18 -7.62
N LYS A 35 5.60 -11.09 -8.95
CA LYS A 35 6.82 -11.40 -9.71
C LYS A 35 7.54 -10.10 -10.10
N PRO A 36 8.89 -10.09 -10.12
CA PRO A 36 9.63 -8.92 -10.58
C PRO A 36 9.24 -8.52 -12.01
N GLY A 37 8.88 -7.25 -12.20
CA GLY A 37 8.51 -6.68 -13.51
C GLY A 37 7.05 -6.92 -13.94
N GLU A 38 6.26 -7.58 -13.10
CA GLU A 38 4.82 -7.78 -13.33
C GLU A 38 4.04 -6.48 -13.16
N LYS A 39 3.05 -6.26 -14.05
CA LYS A 39 2.14 -5.11 -13.97
C LYS A 39 0.75 -5.58 -13.54
N VAL A 40 0.32 -5.11 -12.38
CA VAL A 40 -1.04 -5.34 -11.89
C VAL A 40 -1.83 -4.04 -12.03
N SER A 41 -3.07 -4.13 -12.49
CA SER A 41 -3.99 -3.00 -12.54
C SER A 41 -5.40 -3.40 -12.14
N CYS A 42 -6.09 -2.50 -11.46
CA CYS A 42 -7.52 -2.57 -11.21
C CYS A 42 -8.24 -1.81 -12.33
N VAL A 43 -9.23 -2.44 -12.95
CA VAL A 43 -10.04 -1.84 -14.01
C VAL A 43 -11.45 -1.73 -13.49
N VAL A 44 -11.99 -0.51 -13.48
CA VAL A 44 -13.32 -0.21 -12.98
C VAL A 44 -14.18 0.28 -14.14
N GLU A 45 -15.20 -0.50 -14.46
CA GLU A 45 -16.26 -0.12 -15.40
C GLU A 45 -17.49 0.28 -14.61
N HIS A 46 -17.99 1.51 -14.85
CA HIS A 46 -19.14 2.04 -14.14
C HIS A 46 -20.00 2.88 -15.07
N ALA A 47 -21.33 2.79 -14.95
CA ALA A 47 -22.27 3.45 -15.86
C ALA A 47 -22.12 4.98 -15.92
N SER A 48 -21.57 5.61 -14.88
CA SER A 48 -21.30 7.04 -14.87
C SER A 48 -20.07 7.46 -15.71
N SER A 49 -19.22 6.51 -16.10
CA SER A 49 -18.02 6.76 -16.90
C SER A 49 -18.12 6.06 -18.25
N HIS A 50 -17.99 6.83 -19.34
CA HIS A 50 -18.00 6.28 -20.70
C HIS A 50 -16.74 5.42 -20.98
N LYS A 51 -15.68 5.56 -20.19
CA LYS A 51 -14.43 4.80 -20.37
C LYS A 51 -14.07 4.07 -19.08
N PRO A 52 -13.43 2.88 -19.18
CA PRO A 52 -12.94 2.18 -18.01
C PRO A 52 -11.89 3.02 -17.28
N THR A 53 -12.00 3.11 -15.96
CA THR A 53 -10.99 3.75 -15.12
C THR A 53 -9.95 2.70 -14.72
N ILE A 54 -8.69 2.93 -15.07
CA ILE A 54 -7.59 1.99 -14.82
C ILE A 54 -6.69 2.55 -13.72
N TYR A 55 -6.54 1.79 -12.65
CA TYR A 55 -5.64 2.07 -11.54
C TYR A 55 -4.46 1.10 -11.60
N HIS A 56 -3.26 1.61 -11.81
CA HIS A 56 -2.05 0.79 -11.82
C HIS A 56 -1.53 0.60 -10.39
N TRP A 57 -1.23 -0.64 -10.04
CA TRP A 57 -0.54 -0.98 -8.81
C TRP A 57 0.96 -0.79 -9.02
N ASP A 58 1.59 0.05 -8.20
CA ASP A 58 3.03 0.26 -8.24
C ASP A 58 3.68 -0.39 -7.00
N PRO A 59 4.36 -1.54 -7.15
CA PRO A 59 5.03 -2.19 -6.03
C PRO A 59 6.18 -1.35 -5.44
N PHE A 60 6.77 -0.44 -6.24
CA PHE A 60 7.85 0.42 -5.76
C PHE A 60 7.36 1.42 -4.71
N LEU A 61 6.09 1.86 -4.77
CA LEU A 61 5.54 2.79 -3.78
C LEU A 61 5.39 2.11 -2.42
N GLU A 62 4.93 0.86 -2.38
CA GLU A 62 4.78 0.13 -1.12
C GLU A 62 6.13 -0.17 -0.46
N ASP A 63 7.10 -0.64 -1.25
CA ASP A 63 8.47 -0.88 -0.76
C ASP A 63 9.14 0.42 -0.29
N PHE A 64 8.96 1.53 -1.02
CA PHE A 64 9.48 2.83 -0.64
C PHE A 64 8.91 3.31 0.70
N ASP A 65 7.60 3.19 0.90
CA ASP A 65 6.95 3.59 2.15
C ASP A 65 7.40 2.72 3.33
N ARG A 66 7.52 1.40 3.14
CA ARG A 66 8.09 0.50 4.17
C ARG A 66 9.54 0.85 4.51
N ASN A 67 10.38 1.08 3.51
CA ASN A 67 11.79 1.43 3.70
C ASN A 67 11.97 2.79 4.38
N LYS A 68 11.09 3.75 4.08
CA LYS A 68 11.03 5.05 4.73
C LYS A 68 10.68 4.94 6.21
N LEU A 69 9.71 4.09 6.55
CA LEU A 69 9.34 3.82 7.95
C LEU A 69 10.51 3.21 8.73
N ILE A 70 11.18 2.19 8.18
CA ILE A 70 12.34 1.53 8.82
C ILE A 70 13.47 2.52 9.07
N THR A 71 13.78 3.34 8.07
CA THR A 71 14.82 4.37 8.17
C THR A 71 14.49 5.40 9.26
N GLY A 72 13.23 5.81 9.35
CA GLY A 72 12.75 6.70 10.40
C GLY A 72 12.93 6.12 11.80
N VAL A 73 12.53 4.86 12.01
CA VAL A 73 12.67 4.17 13.31
C VAL A 73 14.13 4.01 13.70
N ALA A 74 15.00 3.60 12.78
CA ALA A 74 16.43 3.45 13.04
C ALA A 74 17.06 4.77 13.49
N GLY A 75 16.74 5.87 12.81
CA GLY A 75 17.21 7.21 13.17
C GLY A 75 16.76 7.67 14.55
N LEU A 76 15.50 7.40 14.92
CA LEU A 76 14.96 7.73 16.24
C LEU A 76 15.69 6.96 17.36
N VAL A 77 15.88 5.65 17.19
CA VAL A 77 16.58 4.81 18.18
C VAL A 77 18.03 5.28 18.36
N LEU A 78 18.75 5.53 17.27
CA LEU A 78 20.11 6.08 17.34
C LEU A 78 20.14 7.42 18.08
N GLY A 79 19.19 8.31 17.80
CA GLY A 79 19.09 9.60 18.48
C GLY A 79 18.88 9.48 19.99
N VAL A 80 18.03 8.55 20.44
CA VAL A 80 17.79 8.30 21.87
C VAL A 80 19.04 7.76 22.57
N VAL A 81 19.72 6.78 21.96
CA VAL A 81 20.95 6.20 22.54
C VAL A 81 22.03 7.25 22.70
N ILE A 82 22.24 8.10 21.69
CA ILE A 82 23.24 9.19 21.75
C ILE A 82 22.87 10.19 22.86
N LYS A 83 21.58 10.55 22.98
CA LYS A 83 21.12 11.45 24.05
C LYS A 83 21.36 10.86 25.44
N VAL A 84 20.98 9.60 25.67
CA VAL A 84 21.17 8.92 26.95
C VAL A 84 22.66 8.80 27.29
N HIS A 85 23.49 8.40 26.33
CA HIS A 85 24.93 8.28 26.53
C HIS A 85 25.55 9.63 26.92
N ARG A 86 25.19 10.72 26.23
CA ARG A 86 25.64 12.08 26.59
C ARG A 86 25.17 12.52 27.97
N LEU A 87 23.92 12.22 28.34
CA LEU A 87 23.37 12.57 29.65
C LEU A 87 24.13 11.88 30.78
N VAL A 88 24.42 10.59 30.63
CA VAL A 88 25.18 9.82 31.63
C VAL A 88 26.60 10.36 31.75
N LEU A 89 27.30 10.59 30.63
CA LEU A 89 28.64 11.18 30.64
C LEU A 89 28.67 12.56 31.32
N TYR A 90 27.69 13.43 31.02
CA TYR A 90 27.59 14.76 31.62
C TYR A 90 27.31 14.73 33.12
N THR A 91 26.66 13.68 33.62
CA THR A 91 26.32 13.56 35.05
C THR A 91 27.48 12.98 35.87
N VAL A 92 28.41 12.27 35.23
CA VAL A 92 29.55 11.59 35.88
C VAL A 92 30.83 12.44 35.85
N LEU A 93 30.92 13.42 34.95
CA LEU A 93 31.96 14.46 34.89
C LEU A 93 31.60 15.65 35.78
#